data_AF-A0A933VFH3-F1
#
_entry.id   AF-A0A933VFH3-F1
#
_cell.length_a   1.000
_cell.length_b   1.000
_cell.length_c   1.000
_cell.angle_alpha   90.00
_cell.angle_beta   90.00
_cell.angle_gamma   90.00
#
_symmetry.space_group_name_H-M   'P 1'
#
loop_
_entity.id
_entity.type
_entity.pdbx_description
1 polymer ?
#
loop_
_entity_poly.entity_id
_entity_poly.type
_entity_poly.pdbx_seq_one_letter_code
_entity_poly.pdbx_strand_id
1 'polypeptide(L)' 'MAEGVEDASAADALRELGVDYLQGYHFARPMPREEFLHWLETHQAQPTSVMP' A
#
# COMPACT_ATOMS: atom_id res chain seq x y z
N MET A 1 -0.57 -12.75 0.94
CA MET A 1 0.17 -11.51 1.27
C MET A 1 1.64 -11.72 0.95
N ALA A 2 2.30 -10.72 0.36
CA ALA A 2 3.74 -10.71 0.12
C ALA A 2 4.39 -9.51 0.83
N GLU A 3 5.59 -9.72 1.38
CA GLU A 3 6.35 -8.74 2.15
C GLU A 3 7.69 -8.46 1.46
N GLY A 4 8.29 -7.30 1.77
CA GLY A 4 9.59 -6.91 1.21
C GLY A 4 9.54 -6.40 -0.23
N VAL A 5 8.42 -5.81 -0.66
CA VAL A 5 8.31 -5.19 -2.00
C VAL A 5 9.07 -3.86 -2.03
N GLU A 6 10.19 -3.82 -2.76
CA GLU A 6 11.08 -2.65 -2.79
C GLU A 6 10.92 -1.77 -4.04
N ASP A 7 10.37 -2.32 -5.13
CA ASP A 7 10.15 -1.59 -6.37
C ASP A 7 8.84 -1.95 -7.09
N ALA A 8 8.53 -1.17 -8.13
CA ALA A 8 7.31 -1.31 -8.92
C ALA A 8 7.26 -2.62 -9.72
N SER A 9 8.41 -3.08 -10.24
CA SER A 9 8.46 -4.30 -11.04
C SER A 9 8.12 -5.52 -10.21
N ALA A 10 8.62 -5.58 -8.97
CA ALA A 10 8.29 -6.63 -8.01
C ALA A 10 6.79 -6.57 -7.62
N ALA A 11 6.25 -5.36 -7.42
CA ALA A 11 4.84 -5.18 -7.10
C ALA A 11 3.93 -5.68 -8.22
N ASP A 12 4.25 -5.35 -9.48
CA ASP A 12 3.45 -5.72 -10.64
C ASP A 12 3.47 -7.23 -10.88
N ALA A 13 4.63 -7.87 -10.79
CA ALA A 13 4.74 -9.32 -10.88
C ALA A 13 3.90 -10.04 -9.80
N LEU A 14 3.90 -9.54 -8.56
CA LEU A 14 3.10 -10.12 -7.48
C LEU A 14 1.59 -9.93 -7.70
N ARG A 15 1.17 -8.80 -8.29
CA ARG A 15 -0.24 -8.59 -8.69
C ARG A 15 -0.67 -9.56 -9.78
N GLU A 16 0.16 -9.77 -10.79
CA GLU A 16 -0.12 -10.73 -11.88
C GLU A 16 -0.26 -12.17 -11.36
N LEU A 17 0.49 -12.53 -10.31
CA LEU A 17 0.38 -13.81 -9.62
C LEU A 17 -0.85 -13.92 -8.71
N GLY A 18 -1.68 -12.88 -8.61
CA GLY A 18 -2.90 -12.87 -7.80
C GLY A 18 -2.66 -12.63 -6.31
N VAL A 19 -1.57 -11.96 -5.93
CA VAL A 19 -1.34 -11.59 -4.52
C VAL A 19 -2.14 -10.35 -4.16
N ASP A 20 -3.13 -10.53 -3.27
CA ASP A 20 -4.07 -9.45 -2.89
C ASP A 20 -3.46 -8.34 -2.02
N TYR A 21 -2.43 -8.67 -1.23
CA TYR A 21 -1.84 -7.75 -0.24
C TYR A 21 -0.32 -7.73 -0.36
N LEU A 22 0.23 -6.52 -0.51
CA LEU A 22 1.64 -6.27 -0.68
C LEU A 22 2.13 -5.31 0.40
N GLN A 23 3.30 -5.58 0.96
CA GLN A 23 3.98 -4.69 1.91
C GLN A 23 5.45 -4.53 1.53
N GLY A 24 5.98 -3.31 1.63
CA GLY A 24 7.40 -3.05 1.49
C GLY A 24 7.70 -1.57 1.25
N TYR A 25 8.98 -1.24 1.15
CA TYR A 25 9.44 0.15 1.03
C TYR A 25 9.02 0.84 -0.26
N HIS A 26 8.61 0.06 -1.28
CA HIS A 26 7.94 0.60 -2.46
C HIS A 26 6.69 1.42 -2.12
N PHE A 27 5.94 0.99 -1.09
CA PHE A 27 4.69 1.64 -0.68
C PHE A 27 4.93 2.69 0.41
N ALA A 28 5.58 2.28 1.49
CA ALA A 28 5.94 3.15 2.61
C ALA A 28 7.01 2.48 3.47
N ARG A 29 7.86 3.29 4.12
CA ARG A 29 8.73 2.81 5.19
C ARG A 29 7.91 2.64 6.48
N PRO A 30 8.29 1.70 7.37
CA PRO A 30 7.79 1.68 8.75
C PRO A 30 7.99 3.04 9.40
N MET A 31 6.95 3.53 10.09
CA MET A 31 6.94 4.86 10.67
C MET A 31 6.31 4.83 12.07
N PRO A 32 6.69 5.76 12.97
CA PRO A 32 6.01 5.97 14.25
C PRO A 32 4.53 6.33 14.07
N ARG A 33 3.77 6.23 15.16
CA ARG A 33 2.33 6.54 15.18
C ARG A 33 2.03 7.93 14.65
N GLU A 34 2.80 8.93 15.06
CA GLU A 34 2.59 10.33 14.73
C GLU A 34 2.75 10.58 13.23
N GLU A 35 3.78 9.98 12.63
CA GLU A 35 4.02 10.02 11.19
C GLU A 35 2.94 9.25 10.42
N PHE A 36 2.48 8.12 10.96
CA PHE A 36 1.39 7.36 10.35
C PHE A 36 0.09 8.14 10.27
N LEU A 37 -0.27 8.87 11.32
CA LEU A 37 -1.47 9.72 11.31
C LEU A 37 -1.37 10.80 10.23
N HIS A 38 -0.21 11.43 10.09
CA HIS A 38 0.03 12.42 9.04
C HIS A 38 0.01 11.79 7.63
N TRP A 39 0.61 10.61 7.47
CA TRP A 39 0.55 9.85 6.23
C TRP A 39 -0.89 9.51 5.86
N LEU A 40 -1.71 9.08 6.82
CA LEU A 40 -3.11 8.73 6.60
C LEU A 40 -3.95 9.94 6.16
N GLU A 41 -3.73 11.11 6.76
CA GLU A 41 -4.39 12.36 6.36
C GLU A 41 -4.06 12.77 4.92
N THR A 42 -2.80 12.59 4.51
CA THR A 42 -2.31 12.97 3.18
C THR A 42 -2.63 11.94 2.09
N HIS A 43 -2.90 10.69 2.47
CA HIS A 43 -3.14 9.56 1.56
C HIS A 43 -4.57 9.00 1.66
N GLN A 44 -5.54 9.78 2.14
CA GLN A 44 -6.93 9.34 2.16
C GLN A 44 -7.39 9.01 0.74
N ALA A 45 -7.67 7.73 0.49
CA ALA A 45 -8.38 7.32 -0.71
C ALA A 45 -9.78 7.96 -0.67
N GLN A 46 -10.22 8.54 -1.78
CA GLN A 46 -11.61 8.98 -1.90
C GLN A 46 -12.50 7.77 -1.59
N PRO A 47 -13.51 7.90 -0.71
CA PRO A 47 -14.42 6.80 -0.45
C PRO A 47 -15.01 6.36 -1.79
N THR A 48 -14.72 5.12 -2.18
CA THR A 48 -15.36 4.50 -3.34
C THR A 48 -16.85 4.58 -3.09
N SER A 49 -17.54 5.43 -3.86
CA SER A 49 -18.99 5.49 -3.84
C SER A 49 -19.49 4.13 -4.33
N VAL A 50 -19.78 3.24 -3.39
CA VAL A 50 -20.57 2.04 -3.65
C VAL A 50 -21.99 2.54 -3.91
N MET A 51 -22.32 2.75 -5.18
CA MET A 51 -23.71 2.92 -5.61
C MET A 51 -24.46 1.61 -5.26
N PRO A 52 -25.70 1.71 -4.77
CA PRO A 52 -26.49 0.55 -4.33
C PRO A 52 -26.81 -0.44 -5.46
#